data_AF-A0A4P9Z3U9-F1
#
_entry.id   AF-A0A4P9Z3U9-F1
#
_cell.length_a   1.000
_cell.length_b   1.000
_cell.length_c   1.000
_cell.angle_alpha   90.00
_cell.angle_beta   90.00
_cell.angle_gamma   90.00
#
_symmetry.space_group_name_H-M   'P 1'
#
loop_
_entity.id
_entity.type
_entity.pdbx_description
1 polymer ?
#
loop_
_entity_poly.entity_id
_entity_poly.type
_entity_poly.pdbx_seq_one_letter_code
_entity_poly.pdbx_strand_id
1 'polypeptide(L)'
;AMDGSRVVALTSWTYNAGTGSAYRAVPAASQDPRPQLQTLIVNPANDNASPYGWHEQVGPDGQMRRFTETIGNNVYAQENRANRSAAEQEANLEAAGQRPTGGEELVFDFPFDSSAADVAANQNASITNLFYLTNYLHDLFYEYGFDEEAGNFQESNGDRGGQGGDALLANVLDAGAMNDADMTVPPDGERPRMRIHVYNYTRPARDGAFANDIVAHEYMHGVTTRLAGGPANADCLAEGQSRGMAEGWSDFAALWLQAAANATGANEPPPSSPVRHAPGHGLNMGTYVNPRGLRLYDYSTDLEYNPLSYALMNDTYWQQPHRVGMLWAEMLYEMYWRLVEGSGLGATARVEQADLRWGNTLALQLVIDGLKLQPCRPTLLTARDAILLAEQLRTHGQHRCAIWAAFAKRGLGVDAQPVITNATTSF
;
A
#
# COMPACT_ATOMS: atom_id res chain seq x y z
N ALA A 1 -16.65 -31.04 -37.64
CA ALA A 1 -15.42 -31.05 -36.82
C ALA A 1 -15.18 -29.62 -36.39
N MET A 2 -15.44 -29.29 -35.13
CA MET A 2 -15.09 -28.00 -34.54
C MET A 2 -13.76 -28.17 -33.81
N ASP A 3 -12.81 -27.31 -34.18
CA ASP A 3 -11.45 -27.21 -33.66
C ASP A 3 -11.47 -26.68 -32.22
N GLY A 4 -11.05 -27.52 -31.28
CA GLY A 4 -11.07 -27.29 -29.84
C GLY A 4 -9.87 -26.51 -29.30
N SER A 5 -9.49 -25.39 -29.92
CA SER A 5 -8.30 -24.61 -29.53
C SER A 5 -8.55 -23.29 -28.78
N ARG A 6 -9.77 -23.01 -28.30
CA ARG A 6 -10.01 -21.83 -27.45
C ARG A 6 -10.88 -22.16 -26.23
N VAL A 7 -10.23 -22.28 -25.08
CA VAL A 7 -10.87 -22.12 -23.77
C VAL A 7 -11.00 -20.62 -23.52
N VAL A 8 -12.24 -20.10 -23.52
CA VAL A 8 -12.53 -18.65 -23.33
C VAL A 8 -12.84 -18.33 -21.85
N ALA A 9 -13.08 -19.35 -21.03
CA ALA A 9 -13.09 -19.29 -19.57
C ALA A 9 -13.04 -20.72 -19.01
N LEU A 10 -12.27 -20.92 -17.94
CA LEU A 10 -12.43 -22.07 -17.04
C LEU A 10 -13.29 -21.59 -15.86
N THR A 11 -14.61 -21.72 -15.97
CA THR A 11 -15.49 -21.64 -14.80
C THR A 11 -15.43 -22.98 -14.08
N SER A 12 -14.60 -23.06 -13.04
CA SER A 12 -14.64 -24.18 -12.10
C SER A 12 -15.94 -24.07 -11.30
N TRP A 13 -16.88 -24.99 -11.54
CA TRP A 13 -18.11 -25.14 -10.75
C TRP A 13 -17.90 -25.97 -9.47
N THR A 14 -16.66 -26.21 -9.06
CA THR A 14 -16.37 -26.80 -7.75
C THR A 14 -15.82 -25.73 -6.82
N TYR A 15 -16.69 -24.77 -6.48
CA TYR A 15 -16.57 -24.04 -5.22
C TYR A 15 -16.74 -25.10 -4.12
N ASN A 16 -15.62 -25.51 -3.50
CA ASN A 16 -15.66 -26.42 -2.37
C ASN A 16 -15.93 -25.54 -1.15
N ALA A 17 -17.16 -25.58 -0.64
CA ALA A 17 -17.68 -24.78 0.48
C ALA A 17 -16.97 -25.02 1.84
N GLY A 18 -15.74 -25.54 1.82
CA GLY A 18 -14.93 -25.80 3.00
C GLY A 18 -13.49 -25.27 2.95
N THR A 19 -13.04 -24.61 1.86
CA THR A 19 -11.63 -24.17 1.76
C THR A 19 -11.39 -22.85 1.00
N GLY A 20 -12.39 -21.99 0.80
CA GLY A 20 -12.16 -20.82 -0.05
C GLY A 20 -13.11 -19.64 0.07
N SER A 21 -12.58 -18.43 0.30
CA SER A 21 -13.33 -17.17 0.27
C SER A 21 -13.26 -16.51 -1.11
N ALA A 22 -14.26 -15.70 -1.44
CA ALA A 22 -14.28 -14.96 -2.70
C ALA A 22 -14.73 -13.51 -2.50
N TYR A 23 -14.08 -12.57 -3.19
CA TYR A 23 -14.34 -11.14 -3.04
C TYR A 23 -14.49 -10.49 -4.41
N ARG A 24 -15.63 -9.85 -4.68
CA ARG A 24 -15.71 -8.92 -5.82
C ARG A 24 -15.03 -7.62 -5.42
N ALA A 25 -13.85 -7.38 -5.98
CA ALA A 25 -13.03 -6.23 -5.64
C ALA A 25 -12.32 -5.65 -6.88
N VAL A 26 -11.80 -4.45 -6.71
CA VAL A 26 -10.89 -3.80 -7.66
C VAL A 26 -9.54 -4.51 -7.55
N PRO A 27 -8.92 -4.96 -8.67
CA PRO A 27 -7.59 -5.55 -8.64
C PRO A 27 -6.60 -4.65 -7.90
N ALA A 28 -5.74 -5.24 -7.06
CA ALA A 28 -4.94 -4.48 -6.08
C ALA A 28 -4.15 -3.32 -6.70
N ALA A 29 -3.60 -3.53 -7.90
CA ALA A 29 -2.81 -2.54 -8.64
C ALA A 29 -3.61 -1.56 -9.52
N SER A 30 -4.94 -1.60 -9.48
CA SER A 30 -5.78 -0.72 -10.30
C SER A 30 -6.25 0.51 -9.53
N GLN A 31 -6.12 1.69 -10.13
CA GLN A 31 -6.75 2.92 -9.63
C GLN A 31 -8.21 3.08 -10.10
N ASP A 32 -8.76 2.09 -10.81
CA ASP A 32 -10.01 2.27 -11.56
C ASP A 32 -11.07 1.24 -11.15
N PRO A 33 -12.13 1.68 -10.44
CA PRO A 33 -13.13 0.77 -9.91
C PRO A 33 -14.28 0.49 -10.87
N ARG A 34 -14.17 0.86 -12.16
CA ARG A 34 -15.24 0.61 -13.13
C ARG A 34 -15.67 -0.88 -13.09
N PRO A 35 -16.98 -1.19 -13.19
CA PRO A 35 -17.47 -2.56 -12.99
C PRO A 35 -16.81 -3.62 -13.89
N GLN A 36 -16.41 -3.25 -15.11
CA GLN A 36 -15.68 -4.16 -16.01
C GLN A 36 -14.26 -4.53 -15.55
N LEU A 37 -13.70 -3.80 -14.58
CA LEU A 37 -12.39 -4.05 -13.97
C LEU A 37 -12.51 -4.77 -12.64
N GLN A 38 -13.69 -4.75 -11.99
CA GLN A 38 -13.93 -5.58 -10.81
C GLN A 38 -13.99 -7.04 -11.20
N THR A 39 -13.25 -7.87 -10.45
CA THR A 39 -13.23 -9.32 -10.66
C THR A 39 -13.66 -10.03 -9.39
N LEU A 40 -14.23 -11.23 -9.53
CA LEU A 40 -14.45 -12.11 -8.38
C LEU A 40 -13.13 -12.84 -8.11
N ILE A 41 -12.42 -12.40 -7.09
CA ILE A 41 -11.11 -12.91 -6.71
C ILE A 41 -11.34 -14.05 -5.73
N VAL A 42 -10.89 -15.25 -6.09
CA VAL A 42 -11.15 -16.50 -5.36
C VAL A 42 -9.88 -16.96 -4.67
N ASN A 43 -9.99 -17.24 -3.37
CA ASN A 43 -8.94 -17.76 -2.49
C ASN A 43 -7.64 -16.95 -2.56
N PRO A 44 -7.68 -15.62 -2.34
CA PRO A 44 -6.50 -14.77 -2.46
C PRO A 44 -5.49 -14.86 -1.31
N ALA A 45 -5.85 -15.53 -0.20
CA ALA A 45 -4.98 -15.58 0.97
C ALA A 45 -3.66 -16.29 0.68
N ASN A 46 -2.56 -15.73 1.17
CA ASN A 46 -1.26 -16.36 1.15
C ASN A 46 -1.11 -17.27 2.37
N ASP A 47 -0.89 -18.58 2.18
CA ASP A 47 -0.77 -19.55 3.26
C ASP A 47 0.40 -19.29 4.23
N ASN A 48 1.45 -18.57 3.80
CA ASN A 48 2.59 -18.20 4.64
C ASN A 48 2.21 -17.07 5.62
N ALA A 49 1.65 -15.99 5.08
CA ALA A 49 1.27 -14.80 5.84
C ALA A 49 -0.05 -14.97 6.60
N SER A 50 -1.03 -15.62 5.97
CA SER A 50 -2.39 -15.85 6.46
C SER A 50 -2.70 -17.36 6.50
N PRO A 51 -2.06 -18.15 7.39
CA PRO A 51 -2.15 -19.62 7.41
C PRO A 51 -3.56 -20.18 7.73
N TYR A 52 -4.46 -19.33 8.24
CA TYR A 52 -5.86 -19.69 8.53
C TYR A 52 -6.84 -19.02 7.55
N GLY A 53 -6.33 -18.38 6.49
CA GLY A 53 -7.09 -17.47 5.64
C GLY A 53 -7.43 -16.15 6.33
N TRP A 54 -8.28 -15.34 5.70
CA TRP A 54 -8.57 -13.98 6.16
C TRP A 54 -9.75 -13.84 7.13
N HIS A 55 -10.47 -14.94 7.42
CA HIS A 55 -11.70 -14.93 8.24
C HIS A 55 -11.59 -15.79 9.50
N GLU A 56 -10.39 -16.24 9.84
CA GLU A 56 -10.12 -17.01 11.04
C GLU A 56 -9.03 -16.31 11.86
N GLN A 57 -9.12 -16.44 13.19
CA GLN A 57 -8.08 -15.96 14.10
C GLN A 57 -8.09 -16.77 15.39
N VAL A 58 -6.94 -16.89 16.04
CA VAL A 58 -6.85 -17.48 17.37
C VAL A 58 -7.13 -16.40 18.42
N GLY A 59 -8.16 -16.60 19.22
CA GLY A 59 -8.51 -15.68 20.31
C GLY A 59 -7.48 -15.69 21.44
N PRO A 60 -7.53 -14.68 22.35
CA PRO A 60 -6.68 -14.66 23.55
C PRO A 60 -6.87 -15.86 24.50
N ASP A 61 -7.99 -16.56 24.36
CA ASP A 61 -8.32 -17.81 25.04
C ASP A 61 -7.69 -19.06 24.38
N GLY A 62 -6.93 -18.88 23.29
CA GLY A 62 -6.34 -19.94 22.49
C GLY A 62 -7.33 -20.66 21.58
N GLN A 63 -8.58 -20.22 21.50
CA GLN A 63 -9.59 -20.87 20.67
C GLN A 63 -9.65 -20.25 19.27
N MET A 64 -9.80 -21.09 18.26
CA MET A 64 -10.04 -20.62 16.90
C MET A 64 -11.43 -19.98 16.80
N ARG A 65 -11.47 -18.76 16.26
CA ARG A 65 -12.70 -18.03 15.94
C ARG A 65 -12.83 -17.97 14.43
N ARG A 66 -14.05 -18.14 13.94
CA ARG A 66 -14.39 -18.09 12.52
C ARG A 66 -15.46 -17.04 12.31
N PHE A 67 -15.26 -16.21 11.29
CA PHE A 67 -16.17 -15.12 10.97
C PHE A 67 -16.76 -15.32 9.58
N THR A 68 -18.00 -14.89 9.41
CA THR A 68 -18.65 -14.80 8.08
C THR A 68 -18.67 -13.39 7.53
N GLU A 69 -18.13 -12.42 8.29
CA GLU A 69 -18.09 -11.00 7.97
C GLU A 69 -16.65 -10.57 7.65
N THR A 70 -16.45 -9.33 7.22
CA THR A 70 -15.14 -8.73 6.89
C THR A 70 -14.28 -8.45 8.14
N ILE A 71 -13.97 -9.54 8.86
CA ILE A 71 -13.17 -9.60 10.09
C ILE A 71 -12.28 -10.85 10.02
N GLY A 72 -11.04 -10.71 10.47
CA GLY A 72 -10.15 -11.83 10.81
C GLY A 72 -8.83 -11.35 11.36
N ASN A 73 -7.80 -12.21 11.31
CA ASN A 73 -6.54 -11.98 12.01
C ASN A 73 -5.86 -10.66 11.63
N ASN A 74 -5.92 -10.22 10.37
CA ASN A 74 -5.12 -9.10 9.88
C ASN A 74 -5.87 -7.76 9.98
N VAL A 75 -7.20 -7.79 9.83
CA VAL A 75 -8.01 -6.57 9.67
C VAL A 75 -9.47 -6.78 10.07
N TYR A 76 -10.03 -5.72 10.65
CA TYR A 76 -11.43 -5.50 10.92
C TYR A 76 -11.90 -4.37 10.01
N ALA A 77 -12.65 -4.69 8.95
CA ALA A 77 -13.13 -3.71 7.97
C ALA A 77 -14.64 -3.45 8.12
N GLN A 78 -15.04 -2.17 8.20
CA GLN A 78 -16.43 -1.75 8.46
C GLN A 78 -16.71 -0.34 7.92
N GLU A 79 -17.98 0.06 7.91
CA GLU A 79 -18.34 1.49 7.79
C GLU A 79 -18.08 2.28 9.08
N ASN A 80 -17.82 3.58 8.96
CA ASN A 80 -17.84 4.50 10.10
C ASN A 80 -18.52 5.85 9.80
N ARG A 81 -19.73 5.80 9.24
CA ARG A 81 -20.53 6.98 8.86
C ARG A 81 -21.04 7.77 10.07
N ALA A 82 -21.06 7.14 11.25
CA ALA A 82 -21.40 7.77 12.51
C ALA A 82 -20.19 8.48 13.16
N ASN A 83 -18.99 8.41 12.56
CA ASN A 83 -17.75 8.97 13.12
C ASN A 83 -17.49 8.49 14.56
N ARG A 84 -17.64 7.18 14.81
CA ARG A 84 -17.24 6.57 16.08
C ARG A 84 -15.74 6.75 16.28
N SER A 85 -15.34 7.00 17.50
CA SER A 85 -13.94 7.05 17.92
C SER A 85 -13.32 5.65 17.96
N ALA A 86 -11.98 5.58 17.96
CA ALA A 86 -11.26 4.31 18.12
C ALA A 86 -11.69 3.58 19.41
N ALA A 87 -11.77 4.31 20.54
CA ALA A 87 -12.19 3.75 21.82
C ALA A 87 -13.61 3.16 21.79
N GLU A 88 -14.55 3.78 21.08
CA GLU A 88 -15.90 3.23 20.92
C GLU A 88 -15.91 1.96 20.06
N GLN A 89 -15.08 1.92 19.02
CA GLN A 89 -14.94 0.74 18.14
C GLN A 89 -14.24 -0.42 18.87
N GLU A 90 -13.19 -0.15 19.63
CA GLU A 90 -12.43 -1.16 20.37
C GLU A 90 -13.20 -1.73 21.57
N ALA A 91 -14.09 -0.94 22.17
CA ALA A 91 -14.97 -1.42 23.25
C ALA A 91 -15.86 -2.59 22.80
N ASN A 92 -16.16 -2.70 21.49
CA ASN A 92 -16.82 -3.85 20.90
C ASN A 92 -16.46 -3.98 19.41
N LEU A 93 -15.34 -4.63 19.12
CA LEU A 93 -14.79 -4.77 17.75
C LEU A 93 -15.78 -5.40 16.76
N GLU A 94 -16.55 -6.41 17.21
CA GLU A 94 -17.54 -7.09 16.37
C GLU A 94 -18.75 -6.18 16.05
N ALA A 95 -19.06 -5.20 16.91
CA ALA A 95 -20.14 -4.23 16.69
C ALA A 95 -19.64 -2.80 16.36
N ALA A 96 -18.37 -2.64 15.98
CA ALA A 96 -17.71 -1.35 15.73
C ALA A 96 -18.30 -0.54 14.55
N GLY A 97 -19.01 -1.21 13.64
CA GLY A 97 -19.65 -0.65 12.46
C GLY A 97 -20.36 -1.75 11.69
N GLN A 98 -21.20 -1.39 10.71
CA GLN A 98 -21.82 -2.39 9.84
C GLN A 98 -20.77 -3.06 8.95
N ARG A 99 -20.92 -4.38 8.76
CA ARG A 99 -20.10 -5.20 7.88
C ARG A 99 -21.00 -6.06 6.98
N PRO A 100 -20.60 -6.32 5.73
CA PRO A 100 -21.28 -7.35 4.94
C PRO A 100 -20.92 -8.74 5.48
N THR A 101 -21.83 -9.70 5.29
CA THR A 101 -21.57 -11.13 5.48
C THR A 101 -21.47 -11.82 4.13
N GLY A 102 -20.49 -12.72 3.97
CA GLY A 102 -20.35 -13.62 2.84
C GLY A 102 -21.09 -14.95 3.04
N GLY A 103 -21.80 -15.11 4.17
CA GLY A 103 -22.45 -16.36 4.56
C GLY A 103 -21.45 -17.46 4.92
N GLU A 104 -21.93 -18.70 5.02
CA GLU A 104 -21.09 -19.88 5.30
C GLU A 104 -20.04 -20.14 4.21
N GLU A 105 -20.31 -19.67 2.99
CA GLU A 105 -19.43 -19.78 1.83
C GLU A 105 -18.44 -18.60 1.70
N LEU A 106 -18.47 -17.59 2.59
CA LEU A 106 -17.53 -16.46 2.51
C LEU A 106 -17.46 -15.81 1.11
N VAL A 107 -18.60 -15.72 0.42
CA VAL A 107 -18.71 -15.12 -0.91
C VAL A 107 -19.22 -13.69 -0.78
N PHE A 108 -18.29 -12.74 -0.89
CA PHE A 108 -18.55 -11.31 -0.86
C PHE A 108 -18.69 -10.76 -2.29
N ASP A 109 -19.76 -11.18 -2.98
CA ASP A 109 -20.07 -10.75 -4.34
C ASP A 109 -20.99 -9.51 -4.35
N PHE A 110 -20.42 -8.36 -4.01
CA PHE A 110 -21.14 -7.07 -4.00
C PHE A 110 -20.67 -6.19 -5.17
N PRO A 111 -21.45 -6.07 -6.27
CA PRO A 111 -21.07 -5.24 -7.41
C PRO A 111 -21.09 -3.76 -7.08
N PHE A 112 -20.09 -3.03 -7.58
CA PHE A 112 -20.09 -1.57 -7.56
C PHE A 112 -21.07 -1.01 -8.60
N ASP A 113 -22.03 -0.22 -8.13
CA ASP A 113 -22.92 0.57 -8.97
C ASP A 113 -22.30 1.94 -9.24
N SER A 114 -21.68 2.09 -10.41
CA SER A 114 -21.11 3.35 -10.87
C SER A 114 -22.14 4.43 -11.20
N SER A 115 -23.43 4.09 -11.27
CA SER A 115 -24.52 5.01 -11.54
C SER A 115 -25.19 5.57 -10.27
N ALA A 116 -24.83 5.02 -9.11
CA ALA A 116 -25.37 5.45 -7.82
C ALA A 116 -25.11 6.94 -7.57
N ALA A 117 -26.17 7.66 -7.18
CA ALA A 117 -26.09 9.08 -6.85
C ALA A 117 -25.49 9.34 -5.45
N ASP A 118 -25.53 8.34 -4.57
CA ASP A 118 -25.00 8.37 -3.20
C ASP A 118 -24.04 7.19 -3.02
N VAL A 119 -22.85 7.47 -2.49
CA VAL A 119 -21.81 6.48 -2.17
C VAL A 119 -22.30 5.40 -1.19
N ALA A 120 -23.28 5.72 -0.33
CA ALA A 120 -23.86 4.76 0.60
C ALA A 120 -24.52 3.55 -0.10
N ALA A 121 -24.95 3.70 -1.35
CA ALA A 121 -25.49 2.58 -2.13
C ALA A 121 -24.45 1.47 -2.39
N ASN A 122 -23.17 1.82 -2.34
CA ASN A 122 -22.04 0.91 -2.58
C ASN A 122 -21.34 0.46 -1.29
N GLN A 123 -21.93 0.67 -0.11
CA GLN A 123 -21.27 0.41 1.17
C GLN A 123 -20.70 -1.01 1.30
N ASN A 124 -21.46 -2.05 0.92
CA ASN A 124 -20.97 -3.43 1.01
C ASN A 124 -19.81 -3.71 0.05
N ALA A 125 -19.87 -3.17 -1.18
CA ALA A 125 -18.79 -3.28 -2.16
C ALA A 125 -17.54 -2.51 -1.69
N SER A 126 -17.72 -1.36 -1.04
CA SER A 126 -16.66 -0.55 -0.46
C SER A 126 -15.94 -1.27 0.67
N ILE A 127 -16.68 -1.80 1.65
CA ILE A 127 -16.12 -2.58 2.77
C ILE A 127 -15.40 -3.83 2.24
N THR A 128 -15.99 -4.52 1.27
CA THR A 128 -15.39 -5.71 0.64
C THR A 128 -14.08 -5.37 -0.06
N ASN A 129 -14.02 -4.25 -0.80
CA ASN A 129 -12.80 -3.80 -1.48
C ASN A 129 -11.70 -3.46 -0.48
N LEU A 130 -12.04 -2.71 0.59
CA LEU A 130 -11.07 -2.37 1.63
C LEU A 130 -10.55 -3.61 2.37
N PHE A 131 -11.43 -4.55 2.71
CA PHE A 131 -11.05 -5.82 3.35
C PHE A 131 -10.13 -6.67 2.47
N TYR A 132 -10.48 -6.82 1.19
CA TYR A 132 -9.64 -7.54 0.22
C TYR A 132 -8.26 -6.91 0.11
N LEU A 133 -8.19 -5.58 -0.09
CA LEU A 133 -6.93 -4.91 -0.36
C LEU A 133 -6.03 -4.87 0.86
N THR A 134 -6.57 -4.60 2.05
CA THR A 134 -5.77 -4.55 3.28
C THR A 134 -5.20 -5.92 3.66
N ASN A 135 -5.94 -7.01 3.46
CA ASN A 135 -5.40 -8.36 3.61
C ASN A 135 -4.36 -8.70 2.52
N TYR A 136 -4.62 -8.33 1.26
CA TYR A 136 -3.63 -8.51 0.19
C TYR A 136 -2.32 -7.77 0.50
N LEU A 137 -2.40 -6.54 1.01
CA LEU A 137 -1.23 -5.75 1.40
C LEU A 137 -0.52 -6.35 2.62
N HIS A 138 -1.27 -6.85 3.60
CA HIS A 138 -0.70 -7.63 4.71
C HIS A 138 0.15 -8.79 4.16
N ASP A 139 -0.46 -9.65 3.36
CA ASP A 139 0.19 -10.84 2.82
C ASP A 139 1.38 -10.48 1.93
N LEU A 140 1.27 -9.40 1.15
CA LEU A 140 2.34 -8.90 0.32
C LEU A 140 3.53 -8.41 1.14
N PHE A 141 3.31 -7.50 2.10
CA PHE A 141 4.41 -6.94 2.89
C PHE A 141 5.03 -7.96 3.84
N TYR A 142 4.29 -9.00 4.25
CA TYR A 142 4.83 -10.15 4.96
C TYR A 142 5.99 -10.80 4.19
N GLU A 143 5.82 -11.01 2.88
CA GLU A 143 6.85 -11.61 2.01
C GLU A 143 8.10 -10.71 1.83
N TYR A 144 7.96 -9.41 2.08
CA TYR A 144 9.09 -8.47 2.11
C TYR A 144 9.67 -8.26 3.53
N GLY A 145 9.17 -9.01 4.52
CA GLY A 145 9.65 -9.06 5.89
C GLY A 145 8.96 -8.09 6.86
N PHE A 146 7.75 -7.61 6.56
CA PHE A 146 6.88 -7.02 7.56
C PHE A 146 6.04 -8.13 8.21
N ASP A 147 6.73 -8.95 8.99
CA ASP A 147 6.20 -10.11 9.72
C ASP A 147 5.89 -9.75 11.18
N GLU A 148 5.55 -10.76 11.99
CA GLU A 148 5.20 -10.57 13.39
C GLU A 148 6.31 -9.90 14.21
N GLU A 149 7.57 -10.34 14.07
CA GLU A 149 8.69 -9.74 14.81
C GLU A 149 8.97 -8.29 14.36
N ALA A 150 8.71 -7.97 13.10
CA ALA A 150 8.80 -6.62 12.57
C ALA A 150 7.60 -5.72 12.98
N GLY A 151 6.64 -6.25 13.74
CA GLY A 151 5.46 -5.55 14.24
C GLY A 151 4.43 -5.30 13.14
N ASN A 152 4.07 -6.35 12.41
CA ASN A 152 2.93 -6.33 11.50
C ASN A 152 1.58 -6.20 12.24
N PHE A 153 0.48 -6.20 11.50
CA PHE A 153 -0.85 -5.97 12.07
C PHE A 153 -1.62 -7.27 12.16
N GLN A 154 -1.65 -7.86 13.35
CA GLN A 154 -2.28 -9.16 13.56
C GLN A 154 -2.95 -9.26 14.94
N GLU A 155 -4.12 -9.86 14.98
CA GLU A 155 -4.79 -10.19 16.25
C GLU A 155 -3.96 -11.22 17.02
N SER A 156 -3.47 -12.24 16.32
CA SER A 156 -2.68 -13.31 16.90
C SER A 156 -1.43 -13.57 16.07
N ASN A 157 -0.29 -13.59 16.76
CA ASN A 157 1.01 -13.91 16.19
C ASN A 157 1.40 -15.39 16.40
N GLY A 158 0.60 -16.13 17.16
CA GLY A 158 1.01 -17.43 17.68
C GLY A 158 2.35 -17.33 18.42
N ASP A 159 3.30 -18.19 18.06
CA ASP A 159 4.66 -18.22 18.63
C ASP A 159 5.71 -17.50 17.75
N ARG A 160 5.29 -16.64 16.80
CA ARG A 160 6.19 -16.04 15.79
C ARG A 160 6.86 -14.72 16.21
N GLY A 161 6.60 -14.24 17.43
CA GLY A 161 7.21 -13.01 17.96
C GLY A 161 6.30 -11.77 17.85
N GLY A 162 6.86 -10.60 18.11
CA GLY A 162 6.11 -9.33 18.16
C GLY A 162 5.06 -9.27 19.25
N GLN A 163 4.19 -8.27 19.17
CA GLN A 163 3.02 -8.10 20.04
C GLN A 163 1.74 -8.09 19.21
N GLY A 164 0.97 -9.18 19.27
CA GLY A 164 -0.34 -9.24 18.63
C GLY A 164 -1.42 -8.43 19.38
N GLY A 165 -2.67 -8.61 18.98
CA GLY A 165 -3.82 -7.84 19.47
C GLY A 165 -4.01 -6.52 18.72
N ASP A 166 -3.34 -6.37 17.58
CA ASP A 166 -3.19 -5.12 16.85
C ASP A 166 -3.61 -5.21 15.38
N ALA A 167 -4.55 -6.11 15.06
CA ALA A 167 -5.18 -6.15 13.75
C ALA A 167 -5.72 -4.77 13.35
N LEU A 168 -5.56 -4.43 12.07
CA LEU A 168 -5.93 -3.13 11.53
C LEU A 168 -7.43 -2.85 11.69
N LEU A 169 -7.78 -1.69 12.24
CA LEU A 169 -9.16 -1.19 12.21
C LEU A 169 -9.36 -0.32 10.96
N ALA A 170 -10.02 -0.87 9.93
CA ALA A 170 -10.16 -0.24 8.62
C ALA A 170 -11.60 0.28 8.39
N ASN A 171 -11.75 1.60 8.27
CA ASN A 171 -13.04 2.27 8.15
C ASN A 171 -13.25 2.83 6.73
N VAL A 172 -14.35 2.46 6.09
CA VAL A 172 -14.84 3.13 4.87
C VAL A 172 -15.90 4.18 5.21
N LEU A 173 -16.11 5.12 4.28
CA LEU A 173 -17.14 6.16 4.38
C LEU A 173 -17.08 6.89 5.74
N ASP A 174 -15.87 7.03 6.28
CA ASP A 174 -15.68 7.60 7.61
C ASP A 174 -16.06 9.08 7.56
N ALA A 175 -16.96 9.50 8.46
CA ALA A 175 -17.50 10.86 8.46
C ALA A 175 -16.63 11.89 9.20
N GLY A 176 -15.43 11.50 9.66
CA GLY A 176 -14.51 12.37 10.38
C GLY A 176 -13.83 13.44 9.53
N ALA A 177 -13.75 13.25 8.21
CA ALA A 177 -13.22 14.21 7.25
C ALA A 177 -13.87 14.07 5.86
N MET A 178 -13.43 14.88 4.90
CA MET A 178 -13.86 14.86 3.51
C MET A 178 -12.66 15.20 2.62
N ASN A 179 -12.54 14.56 1.46
CA ASN A 179 -11.43 14.68 0.53
C ASN A 179 -10.07 14.29 1.13
N ASP A 180 -10.06 13.28 1.98
CA ASP A 180 -8.85 12.85 2.67
C ASP A 180 -8.83 11.33 2.91
N ALA A 181 -7.72 10.83 3.41
CA ALA A 181 -7.58 9.54 4.06
C ALA A 181 -6.48 9.65 5.12
N ASP A 182 -6.55 8.83 6.16
CA ASP A 182 -5.49 8.81 7.16
C ASP A 182 -5.35 7.45 7.85
N MET A 183 -4.14 7.20 8.33
CA MET A 183 -3.83 6.08 9.21
C MET A 183 -3.14 6.56 10.49
N THR A 184 -3.74 6.23 11.64
CA THR A 184 -3.09 6.38 12.94
C THR A 184 -2.40 5.07 13.29
N VAL A 185 -1.10 5.14 13.63
CA VAL A 185 -0.27 3.96 13.87
C VAL A 185 0.40 4.07 15.24
N PRO A 186 -0.11 3.38 16.27
CA PRO A 186 0.58 3.28 17.55
C PRO A 186 1.71 2.22 17.49
N PRO A 187 2.52 2.10 18.55
CA PRO A 187 3.50 1.03 18.68
C PRO A 187 2.89 -0.38 18.55
N ASP A 188 3.76 -1.36 18.35
CA ASP A 188 3.42 -2.80 18.29
C ASP A 188 2.64 -3.28 19.51
N GLY A 189 1.57 -4.04 19.26
CA GLY A 189 0.60 -4.47 20.28
C GLY A 189 -0.60 -3.53 20.48
N GLU A 190 -0.62 -2.37 19.83
CA GLU A 190 -1.78 -1.46 19.79
C GLU A 190 -2.33 -1.34 18.36
N ARG A 191 -3.66 -1.35 18.21
CA ARG A 191 -4.30 -1.38 16.89
C ARG A 191 -4.07 -0.09 16.12
N PRO A 192 -3.55 -0.16 14.88
CA PRO A 192 -3.62 0.97 14.00
C PRO A 192 -5.05 1.14 13.46
N ARG A 193 -5.36 2.36 13.03
CA ARG A 193 -6.68 2.71 12.51
C ARG A 193 -6.55 3.46 11.19
N MET A 194 -7.10 2.87 10.13
CA MET A 194 -7.20 3.48 8.81
C MET A 194 -8.60 4.04 8.60
N ARG A 195 -8.71 5.27 8.11
CA ARG A 195 -9.96 5.95 7.78
C ARG A 195 -9.93 6.42 6.34
N ILE A 196 -10.87 5.93 5.57
CA ILE A 196 -11.06 6.32 4.18
C ILE A 196 -12.33 7.15 4.06
N HIS A 197 -12.19 8.36 3.53
CA HIS A 197 -13.28 9.33 3.45
C HIS A 197 -13.89 9.43 2.06
N VAL A 198 -15.02 10.13 1.98
CA VAL A 198 -15.67 10.49 0.73
C VAL A 198 -14.97 11.70 0.09
N TYR A 199 -14.92 11.74 -1.23
CA TYR A 199 -14.34 12.80 -2.03
C TYR A 199 -15.39 13.48 -2.91
N ASN A 200 -15.42 14.81 -2.92
CA ASN A 200 -16.41 15.63 -3.62
C ASN A 200 -15.85 16.46 -4.78
N TYR A 201 -14.66 16.11 -5.29
CA TYR A 201 -14.09 16.73 -6.50
C TYR A 201 -14.89 16.43 -7.78
N THR A 202 -15.75 15.42 -7.76
CA THR A 202 -16.65 15.05 -8.85
C THR A 202 -18.11 15.07 -8.41
N ARG A 203 -19.02 15.01 -9.39
CA ARG A 203 -20.45 14.78 -9.16
C ARG A 203 -20.92 13.58 -9.99
N PRO A 204 -21.44 12.51 -9.36
CA PRO A 204 -21.56 12.32 -7.91
C PRO A 204 -20.20 12.27 -7.18
N ALA A 205 -20.24 12.42 -5.86
CA ALA A 205 -19.07 12.23 -4.99
C ALA A 205 -18.57 10.77 -5.11
N ARG A 206 -17.29 10.55 -4.84
CA ARG A 206 -16.61 9.26 -4.97
C ARG A 206 -16.16 8.77 -3.61
N ASP A 207 -16.30 7.48 -3.39
CA ASP A 207 -15.80 6.82 -2.17
C ASP A 207 -14.31 6.51 -2.34
N GLY A 208 -13.47 7.04 -1.46
CA GLY A 208 -12.03 6.82 -1.51
C GLY A 208 -11.63 5.36 -1.39
N ALA A 209 -12.47 4.48 -0.83
CA ALA A 209 -12.14 3.08 -0.61
C ALA A 209 -12.00 2.29 -1.91
N PHE A 210 -12.46 2.84 -3.04
CA PHE A 210 -12.28 2.28 -4.38
C PHE A 210 -11.04 2.81 -5.11
N ALA A 211 -10.34 3.80 -4.55
CA ALA A 211 -9.02 4.22 -5.00
C ALA A 211 -7.95 3.38 -4.29
N ASN A 212 -7.62 2.22 -4.85
CA ASN A 212 -6.69 1.27 -4.20
C ASN A 212 -5.30 1.87 -3.95
N ASP A 213 -4.90 2.87 -4.74
CA ASP A 213 -3.65 3.62 -4.52
C ASP A 213 -3.69 4.46 -3.25
N ILE A 214 -4.83 5.05 -2.89
CA ILE A 214 -5.01 5.76 -1.61
C ILE A 214 -4.96 4.75 -0.45
N VAL A 215 -5.64 3.61 -0.56
CA VAL A 215 -5.62 2.59 0.49
C VAL A 215 -4.21 2.00 0.68
N ALA A 216 -3.48 1.74 -0.42
CA ALA A 216 -2.10 1.27 -0.36
C ALA A 216 -1.15 2.32 0.25
N HIS A 217 -1.38 3.60 -0.06
CA HIS A 217 -0.66 4.72 0.57
C HIS A 217 -0.89 4.71 2.09
N GLU A 218 -2.14 4.65 2.55
CA GLU A 218 -2.43 4.61 3.98
C GLU A 218 -1.81 3.39 4.66
N TYR A 219 -1.93 2.20 4.06
CA TYR A 219 -1.34 0.99 4.63
C TYR A 219 0.19 1.11 4.82
N MET A 220 0.85 1.77 3.88
CA MET A 220 2.30 1.99 3.94
C MET A 220 2.71 3.00 5.02
N HIS A 221 1.83 3.91 5.46
CA HIS A 221 2.08 4.65 6.71
C HIS A 221 2.20 3.72 7.92
N GLY A 222 1.36 2.69 7.96
CA GLY A 222 1.47 1.58 8.90
C GLY A 222 2.84 0.92 8.88
N VAL A 223 3.22 0.39 7.71
CA VAL A 223 4.49 -0.33 7.50
C VAL A 223 5.69 0.56 7.87
N THR A 224 5.74 1.78 7.34
CA THR A 224 6.88 2.70 7.56
C THR A 224 7.03 3.09 9.03
N THR A 225 5.92 3.32 9.73
CA THR A 225 5.94 3.71 11.15
C THR A 225 6.42 2.57 12.05
N ARG A 226 5.97 1.33 11.81
CA ARG A 226 6.41 0.17 12.61
C ARG A 226 7.87 -0.21 12.33
N LEU A 227 8.33 -0.07 11.09
CA LEU A 227 9.71 -0.43 10.73
C LEU A 227 10.75 0.63 11.16
N ALA A 228 10.43 1.92 11.01
CA ALA A 228 11.40 2.98 11.27
C ALA A 228 11.70 3.12 12.77
N GLY A 229 12.92 2.80 13.19
CA GLY A 229 13.31 2.84 14.60
C GLY A 229 12.79 1.67 15.43
N GLY A 230 12.17 0.68 14.78
CA GLY A 230 11.69 -0.57 15.37
C GLY A 230 10.25 -0.51 15.90
N PRO A 231 9.60 -1.68 16.01
CA PRO A 231 8.14 -1.81 16.20
C PRO A 231 7.61 -1.17 17.49
N ALA A 232 8.45 -1.03 18.52
CA ALA A 232 8.08 -0.40 19.79
C ALA A 232 8.06 1.15 19.76
N ASN A 233 8.46 1.79 18.65
CA ASN A 233 8.59 3.25 18.57
C ASN A 233 7.91 3.83 17.32
N ALA A 234 6.71 4.37 17.48
CA ALA A 234 5.95 4.99 16.40
C ALA A 234 6.31 6.47 16.11
N ASP A 235 7.25 7.08 16.85
CA ASP A 235 7.54 8.52 16.75
C ASP A 235 8.66 8.86 15.74
N CYS A 236 9.22 7.86 15.06
CA CYS A 236 10.41 8.03 14.24
C CYS A 236 10.18 8.73 12.90
N LEU A 237 8.93 8.87 12.46
CA LEU A 237 8.55 9.56 11.23
C LEU A 237 7.58 10.73 11.49
N ALA A 238 7.49 11.24 12.71
CA ALA A 238 6.46 12.21 13.09
C ALA A 238 6.76 13.68 12.72
N GLU A 239 8.00 14.03 12.33
CA GLU A 239 8.41 15.43 12.14
C GLU A 239 9.37 15.69 10.97
N GLY A 240 9.43 16.95 10.54
CA GLY A 240 10.41 17.46 9.57
C GLY A 240 10.48 16.64 8.28
N GLN A 241 11.71 16.34 7.83
CA GLN A 241 11.95 15.54 6.64
C GLN A 241 11.44 14.11 6.79
N SER A 242 11.50 13.52 7.98
CA SER A 242 11.07 12.13 8.21
C SER A 242 9.58 11.94 7.98
N ARG A 243 8.75 12.90 8.44
CA ARG A 243 7.32 12.94 8.13
C ARG A 243 7.05 13.11 6.65
N GLY A 244 7.84 13.97 6.01
CA GLY A 244 7.78 14.12 4.57
C GLY A 244 8.10 12.85 3.80
N MET A 245 9.12 12.10 4.22
CA MET A 245 9.47 10.83 3.59
C MET A 245 8.43 9.73 3.86
N ALA A 246 7.72 9.76 4.99
CA ALA A 246 6.57 8.88 5.24
C ALA A 246 5.55 8.96 4.09
N GLU A 247 5.14 10.17 3.71
CA GLU A 247 4.28 10.43 2.54
C GLU A 247 4.87 9.87 1.23
N GLY A 248 6.19 9.97 1.07
CA GLY A 248 6.87 9.53 -0.14
C GLY A 248 7.04 8.02 -0.25
N TRP A 249 7.30 7.32 0.85
CA TRP A 249 7.27 5.86 0.88
C TRP A 249 5.86 5.34 0.60
N SER A 250 4.85 6.02 1.15
CA SER A 250 3.44 5.68 0.91
C SER A 250 3.01 5.86 -0.54
N ASP A 251 3.35 6.99 -1.18
CA ASP A 251 3.14 7.15 -2.61
C ASP A 251 3.94 6.12 -3.43
N PHE A 252 5.20 5.87 -3.08
CA PHE A 252 6.03 4.90 -3.78
C PHE A 252 5.44 3.48 -3.74
N ALA A 253 4.91 3.02 -2.61
CA ALA A 253 4.29 1.70 -2.52
C ALA A 253 3.08 1.56 -3.46
N ALA A 254 2.23 2.59 -3.52
CA ALA A 254 1.09 2.61 -4.43
C ALA A 254 1.50 2.66 -5.91
N LEU A 255 2.52 3.47 -6.25
CA LEU A 255 3.07 3.54 -7.61
C LEU A 255 3.76 2.25 -8.03
N TRP A 256 4.52 1.65 -7.11
CA TRP A 256 5.21 0.39 -7.32
C TRP A 256 4.22 -0.73 -7.65
N LEU A 257 3.11 -0.81 -6.91
CA LEU A 257 2.07 -1.82 -7.14
C LEU A 257 1.44 -1.67 -8.54
N GLN A 258 1.14 -0.42 -8.93
CA GLN A 258 0.62 -0.10 -10.26
C GLN A 258 1.62 -0.44 -11.39
N ALA A 259 2.89 -0.06 -11.21
CA ALA A 259 3.93 -0.32 -12.19
C ALA A 259 4.19 -1.83 -12.34
N ALA A 260 4.19 -2.57 -11.23
CA ALA A 260 4.41 -4.01 -11.21
C ALA A 260 3.31 -4.80 -11.94
N ALA A 261 2.05 -4.39 -11.84
CA ALA A 261 0.97 -5.06 -12.58
C ALA A 261 1.08 -4.93 -14.10
N ASN A 262 1.91 -4.01 -14.60
CA ASN A 262 2.21 -3.86 -16.03
C ASN A 262 3.53 -4.52 -16.44
N ALA A 263 4.21 -5.18 -15.51
CA ALA A 263 5.43 -5.92 -15.80
C ALA A 263 5.12 -7.11 -16.71
N THR A 264 5.69 -7.10 -17.92
CA THR A 264 5.71 -8.29 -18.78
C THR A 264 6.89 -9.15 -18.37
N GLY A 265 6.64 -10.11 -17.49
CA GLY A 265 7.59 -11.22 -17.31
C GLY A 265 7.69 -11.99 -18.62
N ALA A 266 8.92 -12.24 -19.09
CA ALA A 266 9.18 -13.02 -20.30
C ALA A 266 8.30 -14.29 -20.34
N ASN A 267 7.42 -14.37 -21.34
CA ASN A 267 6.45 -15.44 -21.66
C ASN A 267 4.98 -15.26 -21.20
N GLU A 268 4.57 -14.17 -20.56
CA GLU A 268 3.14 -13.90 -20.33
C GLU A 268 2.62 -12.75 -21.22
N PRO A 269 1.44 -12.90 -21.87
CA PRO A 269 0.87 -11.85 -22.69
C PRO A 269 0.54 -10.63 -21.83
N PRO A 270 0.75 -9.40 -22.36
CA PRO A 270 0.53 -8.18 -21.59
C PRO A 270 -0.93 -8.08 -21.11
N PRO A 271 -1.18 -7.54 -19.90
CA PRO A 271 -2.53 -7.26 -19.45
C PRO A 271 -3.22 -6.31 -20.44
N SER A 272 -4.52 -6.52 -20.66
CA SER A 272 -5.35 -5.79 -21.64
C SER A 272 -5.66 -4.34 -21.25
N SER A 273 -4.90 -3.73 -20.33
CA SER A 273 -5.06 -2.33 -19.94
C SER A 273 -4.27 -1.42 -20.90
N PRO A 274 -4.90 -0.40 -21.52
CA PRO A 274 -4.24 0.47 -22.49
C PRO A 274 -3.25 1.47 -21.88
N VAL A 275 -3.05 1.48 -20.55
CA VAL A 275 -2.08 2.38 -19.91
C VAL A 275 -0.73 1.66 -19.84
N ARG A 276 0.15 1.91 -20.82
CA ARG A 276 1.56 1.55 -20.70
C ARG A 276 2.18 2.38 -19.59
N HIS A 277 2.36 1.79 -18.42
CA HIS A 277 3.15 2.35 -17.32
C HIS A 277 4.62 2.12 -17.68
N ALA A 278 5.15 2.99 -18.55
CA ALA A 278 6.51 2.92 -19.07
C ALA A 278 7.31 4.16 -18.61
N PRO A 279 8.65 4.11 -18.60
CA PRO A 279 9.46 5.28 -18.25
C PRO A 279 9.06 6.49 -19.10
N GLY A 280 8.98 7.66 -18.46
CA GLY A 280 8.57 8.91 -19.09
C GLY A 280 7.06 9.16 -19.17
N HIS A 281 6.21 8.17 -18.86
CA HIS A 281 4.77 8.39 -18.68
C HIS A 281 4.43 8.67 -17.21
N GLY A 282 3.66 9.74 -16.99
CA GLY A 282 3.28 10.21 -15.67
C GLY A 282 2.23 9.32 -14.97
N LEU A 283 2.45 9.02 -13.69
CA LEU A 283 1.43 8.46 -12.79
C LEU A 283 1.08 9.47 -11.70
N ASN A 284 -0.20 9.63 -11.39
CA ASN A 284 -0.65 10.48 -10.29
C ASN A 284 -1.45 9.66 -9.28
N MET A 285 -1.48 10.13 -8.03
CA MET A 285 -2.27 9.53 -6.96
C MET A 285 -3.71 10.03 -7.00
N GLY A 286 -4.65 9.16 -6.64
CA GLY A 286 -6.06 9.48 -6.44
C GLY A 286 -6.77 9.94 -7.71
N THR A 287 -6.36 9.48 -8.89
CA THR A 287 -6.98 9.87 -10.18
C THR A 287 -8.46 9.49 -10.26
N TYR A 288 -8.86 8.41 -9.57
CA TYR A 288 -10.26 8.08 -9.38
C TYR A 288 -11.00 9.14 -8.58
N VAL A 289 -10.53 9.57 -7.42
CA VAL A 289 -11.29 10.54 -6.61
C VAL A 289 -11.16 11.98 -7.13
N ASN A 290 -10.04 12.31 -7.77
CA ASN A 290 -9.77 13.60 -8.40
C ASN A 290 -9.19 13.37 -9.80
N PRO A 291 -9.94 13.67 -10.89
CA PRO A 291 -9.45 13.48 -12.26
C PRO A 291 -8.16 14.26 -12.62
N ARG A 292 -7.76 15.25 -11.82
CA ARG A 292 -6.48 15.97 -11.99
C ARG A 292 -5.31 15.35 -11.20
N GLY A 293 -5.59 14.33 -10.39
CA GLY A 293 -4.64 13.80 -9.42
C GLY A 293 -4.55 14.61 -8.12
N LEU A 294 -3.98 13.99 -7.09
CA LEU A 294 -3.77 14.58 -5.76
C LEU A 294 -2.37 15.17 -5.57
N ARG A 295 -1.44 14.94 -6.51
CA ARG A 295 -0.06 15.47 -6.48
C ARG A 295 0.14 16.54 -7.55
N LEU A 296 1.04 17.49 -7.28
CA LEU A 296 1.30 18.65 -8.17
C LEU A 296 1.94 18.25 -9.51
N TYR A 297 2.65 17.14 -9.54
CA TYR A 297 3.33 16.59 -10.70
C TYR A 297 3.02 15.10 -10.77
N ASP A 298 2.89 14.59 -11.97
CA ASP A 298 2.87 13.15 -12.19
C ASP A 298 4.27 12.59 -11.95
N TYR A 299 4.35 11.42 -11.33
CA TYR A 299 5.59 10.69 -11.15
C TYR A 299 6.12 10.19 -12.48
N SER A 300 7.33 10.60 -12.84
CA SER A 300 7.89 10.34 -14.17
C SER A 300 9.41 10.45 -14.14
N THR A 301 10.08 9.50 -14.79
CA THR A 301 11.53 9.56 -15.01
C THR A 301 11.94 10.63 -16.04
N ASP A 302 11.01 11.38 -16.63
CA ASP A 302 11.33 12.50 -17.50
C ASP A 302 11.41 13.80 -16.69
N LEU A 303 12.59 14.45 -16.70
CA LEU A 303 12.83 15.70 -15.95
C LEU A 303 12.07 16.89 -16.56
N GLU A 304 11.66 16.84 -17.82
CA GLU A 304 10.80 17.87 -18.40
C GLU A 304 9.36 17.76 -17.88
N TYR A 305 8.91 16.54 -17.60
CA TYR A 305 7.57 16.26 -17.09
C TYR A 305 7.48 16.41 -15.57
N ASN A 306 8.49 15.93 -14.85
CA ASN A 306 8.62 16.04 -13.41
C ASN A 306 10.00 16.63 -13.02
N PRO A 307 10.08 17.95 -12.76
CA PRO A 307 11.32 18.64 -12.48
C PRO A 307 11.75 18.56 -10.99
N LEU A 308 11.10 17.72 -10.18
CA LEU A 308 11.38 17.66 -8.75
C LEU A 308 12.83 17.21 -8.48
N SER A 309 13.52 17.96 -7.63
CA SER A 309 14.90 17.68 -7.23
C SER A 309 15.16 18.12 -5.80
N TYR A 310 16.18 17.53 -5.18
CA TYR A 310 16.58 17.81 -3.79
C TYR A 310 16.84 19.29 -3.52
N ALA A 311 17.25 20.07 -4.52
CA ALA A 311 17.48 21.51 -4.39
C ALA A 311 16.23 22.29 -3.93
N LEU A 312 15.03 21.77 -4.22
CA LEU A 312 13.77 22.37 -3.77
C LEU A 312 13.65 22.40 -2.24
N MET A 313 14.34 21.52 -1.52
CA MET A 313 14.33 21.50 -0.06
C MET A 313 14.92 22.78 0.58
N ASN A 314 15.65 23.61 -0.17
CA ASN A 314 16.11 24.91 0.29
C ASN A 314 14.99 25.96 0.41
N ASP A 315 13.82 25.68 -0.17
CA ASP A 315 12.62 26.50 -0.06
C ASP A 315 11.65 25.87 0.95
N THR A 316 11.26 26.65 1.96
CA THR A 316 10.33 26.20 3.01
C THR A 316 8.95 25.83 2.46
N TYR A 317 8.57 26.32 1.28
CA TYR A 317 7.39 25.88 0.56
C TYR A 317 7.42 24.36 0.32
N TRP A 318 8.57 23.77 0.02
CA TRP A 318 8.73 22.35 -0.28
C TRP A 318 8.93 21.47 0.96
N GLN A 319 9.10 22.07 2.15
CA GLN A 319 9.31 21.34 3.40
C GLN A 319 8.00 20.85 4.06
N GLN A 320 6.86 21.02 3.40
CA GLN A 320 5.58 20.47 3.82
C GLN A 320 5.53 18.95 3.56
N PRO A 321 4.90 18.12 4.42
CA PRO A 321 4.97 16.66 4.34
C PRO A 321 4.72 16.10 2.95
N HIS A 322 3.55 16.35 2.35
CA HIS A 322 3.21 15.85 1.02
C HIS A 322 4.19 16.29 -0.08
N ARG A 323 4.80 17.48 0.03
CA ARG A 323 5.74 17.99 -0.99
C ARG A 323 7.12 17.36 -0.88
N VAL A 324 7.59 17.15 0.35
CA VAL A 324 8.77 16.32 0.59
C VAL A 324 8.51 14.89 0.13
N GLY A 325 7.30 14.37 0.38
CA GLY A 325 6.85 13.05 -0.06
C GLY A 325 6.92 12.90 -1.57
N MET A 326 6.40 13.87 -2.32
CA MET A 326 6.53 13.89 -3.77
C MET A 326 7.99 13.85 -4.25
N LEU A 327 8.88 14.58 -3.58
CA LEU A 327 10.31 14.56 -3.88
C LEU A 327 10.91 13.16 -3.65
N TRP A 328 10.58 12.55 -2.52
CA TRP A 328 11.12 11.27 -2.08
C TRP A 328 10.58 10.10 -2.91
N ALA A 329 9.27 10.03 -3.12
CA ALA A 329 8.61 9.04 -3.97
C ALA A 329 9.19 9.06 -5.39
N GLU A 330 9.41 10.25 -5.94
CA GLU A 330 9.98 10.41 -7.28
C GLU A 330 11.44 9.91 -7.34
N MET A 331 12.25 10.10 -6.30
CA MET A 331 13.60 9.51 -6.23
C MET A 331 13.57 7.98 -6.14
N LEU A 332 12.61 7.42 -5.40
CA LEU A 332 12.42 5.97 -5.33
C LEU A 332 11.88 5.41 -6.66
N TYR A 333 11.04 6.16 -7.36
CA TYR A 333 10.55 5.82 -8.70
C TYR A 333 11.69 5.78 -9.74
N GLU A 334 12.63 6.72 -9.67
CA GLU A 334 13.88 6.65 -10.45
C GLU A 334 14.69 5.39 -10.11
N MET A 335 14.81 5.05 -8.82
CA MET A 335 15.53 3.85 -8.39
C MET A 335 14.88 2.59 -8.94
N TYR A 336 13.56 2.48 -8.84
CA TYR A 336 12.78 1.39 -9.42
C TYR A 336 13.11 1.18 -10.90
N TRP A 337 12.99 2.22 -11.73
CA TRP A 337 13.24 2.10 -13.17
C TRP A 337 14.71 1.88 -13.51
N ARG A 338 15.64 2.40 -12.70
CA ARG A 338 17.07 2.11 -12.85
C ARG A 338 17.42 0.66 -12.52
N LEU A 339 16.72 0.01 -11.60
CA LEU A 339 16.90 -1.41 -11.32
C LEU A 339 16.25 -2.27 -12.41
N VAL A 340 15.02 -1.94 -12.81
CA VAL A 340 14.26 -2.67 -13.85
C VAL A 340 14.95 -2.59 -15.21
N GLU A 341 15.17 -1.39 -15.74
CA GLU A 341 15.71 -1.19 -17.08
C GLU A 341 17.21 -0.90 -17.08
N GLY A 342 17.65 0.02 -16.22
CA GLY A 342 19.04 0.48 -16.21
C GLY A 342 20.05 -0.62 -15.89
N SER A 343 19.70 -1.54 -14.98
CA SER A 343 20.51 -2.71 -14.63
C SER A 343 20.14 -3.96 -15.43
N GLY A 344 19.07 -3.90 -16.23
CA GLY A 344 18.57 -5.02 -17.03
C GLY A 344 17.95 -6.17 -16.23
N LEU A 345 17.58 -5.95 -14.96
CA LEU A 345 16.94 -6.98 -14.14
C LEU A 345 15.52 -7.32 -14.61
N GLY A 346 14.88 -6.43 -15.37
CA GLY A 346 13.49 -6.58 -15.79
C GLY A 346 12.52 -6.44 -14.61
N ALA A 347 11.26 -6.80 -14.84
CA ALA A 347 10.22 -6.81 -13.83
C ALA A 347 9.34 -8.07 -13.94
N THR A 348 8.75 -8.48 -12.81
CA THR A 348 7.77 -9.59 -12.73
C THR A 348 6.40 -9.10 -12.27
N ALA A 349 5.34 -9.70 -12.80
CA ALA A 349 3.97 -9.46 -12.29
C ALA A 349 3.70 -10.22 -10.98
N ARG A 350 4.51 -11.24 -10.66
CA ARG A 350 4.38 -12.09 -9.46
C ARG A 350 5.14 -11.49 -8.28
N VAL A 351 4.72 -10.31 -7.86
CA VAL A 351 5.42 -9.54 -6.83
C VAL A 351 5.28 -10.12 -5.43
N GLU A 352 4.24 -10.93 -5.21
CA GLU A 352 3.99 -11.70 -4.00
C GLU A 352 5.04 -12.78 -3.74
N GLN A 353 5.88 -13.13 -4.73
CA GLN A 353 6.95 -14.11 -4.54
C GLN A 353 8.23 -13.51 -3.97
N ALA A 354 8.30 -12.17 -3.86
CA ALA A 354 9.49 -11.43 -3.44
C ALA A 354 10.80 -11.90 -4.11
N ASP A 355 10.74 -12.32 -5.38
CA ASP A 355 11.90 -12.84 -6.11
C ASP A 355 12.84 -11.71 -6.50
N LEU A 356 13.85 -11.47 -5.68
CA LEU A 356 14.82 -10.37 -5.76
C LEU A 356 15.72 -10.39 -7.02
N ARG A 357 15.59 -11.38 -7.90
CA ARG A 357 16.22 -11.37 -9.22
C ARG A 357 15.62 -10.31 -10.15
N TRP A 358 14.40 -9.87 -9.88
CA TRP A 358 13.71 -8.85 -10.65
C TRP A 358 13.92 -7.46 -10.05
N GLY A 359 14.06 -6.45 -10.91
CA GLY A 359 14.36 -5.09 -10.47
C GLY A 359 13.23 -4.45 -9.67
N ASN A 360 11.97 -4.78 -9.97
CA ASN A 360 10.82 -4.24 -9.27
C ASN A 360 10.71 -4.78 -7.83
N THR A 361 10.83 -6.09 -7.64
CA THR A 361 10.79 -6.73 -6.31
C THR A 361 12.02 -6.34 -5.49
N LEU A 362 13.21 -6.29 -6.10
CA LEU A 362 14.41 -5.78 -5.44
C LEU A 362 14.23 -4.33 -4.97
N ALA A 363 13.65 -3.44 -5.78
CA ALA A 363 13.43 -2.05 -5.40
C ALA A 363 12.58 -1.93 -4.12
N LEU A 364 11.48 -2.68 -4.00
CA LEU A 364 10.66 -2.69 -2.79
C LEU A 364 11.41 -3.28 -1.59
N GLN A 365 12.10 -4.40 -1.78
CA GLN A 365 12.88 -5.03 -0.71
C GLN A 365 13.92 -4.07 -0.12
N LEU A 366 14.63 -3.33 -0.98
CA LEU A 366 15.62 -2.36 -0.54
C LEU A 366 15.01 -1.17 0.21
N VAL A 367 13.78 -0.76 -0.14
CA VAL A 367 13.02 0.23 0.63
C VAL A 367 12.67 -0.31 2.02
N ILE A 368 12.13 -1.52 2.10
CA ILE A 368 11.75 -2.16 3.38
C ILE A 368 12.96 -2.37 4.29
N ASP A 369 14.06 -2.90 3.75
CA ASP A 369 15.30 -3.04 4.51
C ASP A 369 15.91 -1.69 4.90
N GLY A 370 15.84 -0.69 4.02
CA GLY A 370 16.27 0.67 4.32
C GLY A 370 15.52 1.29 5.50
N LEU A 371 14.19 1.07 5.59
CA LEU A 371 13.36 1.51 6.71
C LEU A 371 13.81 0.87 8.04
N LYS A 372 14.23 -0.40 8.02
CA LYS A 372 14.75 -1.11 9.20
C LYS A 372 16.15 -0.65 9.62
N LEU A 373 16.97 -0.21 8.66
CA LEU A 373 18.38 0.15 8.87
C LEU A 373 18.60 1.63 9.19
N GLN A 374 17.69 2.51 8.79
CA GLN A 374 17.84 3.94 9.00
C GLN A 374 17.71 4.33 10.49
N PRO A 375 18.33 5.44 10.92
CA PRO A 375 18.11 5.97 12.27
C PRO A 375 16.67 6.49 12.41
N CYS A 376 16.21 6.63 13.66
CA CYS A 376 14.98 7.36 13.98
C CYS A 376 15.10 8.81 13.50
N ARG A 377 14.00 9.35 12.94
CA ARG A 377 13.92 10.71 12.35
C ARG A 377 14.98 10.96 11.27
N PRO A 378 15.02 10.12 10.22
CA PRO A 378 16.00 10.27 9.16
C PRO A 378 15.78 11.56 8.35
N THR A 379 16.86 12.07 7.79
CA THR A 379 16.86 13.02 6.65
C THR A 379 16.83 12.26 5.32
N LEU A 380 16.58 12.96 4.20
CA LEU A 380 16.67 12.34 2.86
C LEU A 380 18.05 11.70 2.61
N LEU A 381 19.13 12.32 3.10
CA LEU A 381 20.49 11.81 2.96
C LEU A 381 20.67 10.49 3.71
N THR A 382 20.25 10.45 4.98
CA THR A 382 20.39 9.25 5.81
C THR A 382 19.48 8.11 5.35
N ALA A 383 18.28 8.42 4.83
CA ALA A 383 17.38 7.41 4.27
C ALA A 383 17.94 6.81 2.97
N ARG A 384 18.50 7.63 2.08
CA ARG A 384 19.24 7.17 0.88
C ARG A 384 20.39 6.25 1.27
N ASP A 385 21.19 6.66 2.26
CA ASP A 385 22.34 5.89 2.69
C ASP A 385 21.93 4.55 3.33
N ALA A 386 20.78 4.49 4.01
CA ALA A 386 20.21 3.25 4.52
C ALA A 386 19.77 2.30 3.39
N ILE A 387 19.20 2.81 2.30
CA ILE A 387 18.88 2.00 1.09
C ILE A 387 20.17 1.46 0.44
N LEU A 388 21.22 2.27 0.35
CA LEU A 388 22.52 1.82 -0.16
C LEU A 388 23.18 0.79 0.76
N LEU A 389 22.97 0.89 2.08
CA LEU A 389 23.40 -0.13 3.03
C LEU A 389 22.59 -1.42 2.86
N ALA A 390 21.28 -1.33 2.70
CA ALA A 390 20.43 -2.48 2.41
C ALA A 390 20.92 -3.22 1.15
N GLU A 391 21.22 -2.48 0.09
CA GLU A 391 21.74 -3.07 -1.14
C GLU A 391 23.10 -3.75 -0.94
N GLN A 392 24.01 -3.11 -0.20
CA GLN A 392 25.29 -3.70 0.16
C GLN A 392 25.13 -5.02 0.94
N LEU A 393 24.13 -5.12 1.82
CA LEU A 393 23.87 -6.31 2.62
C LEU A 393 23.15 -7.41 1.83
N ARG A 394 22.25 -7.04 0.90
CA ARG A 394 21.41 -8.00 0.16
C ARG A 394 22.08 -8.56 -1.10
N THR A 395 22.71 -7.70 -1.89
CA THR A 395 23.24 -8.06 -3.21
C THR A 395 24.75 -7.91 -3.29
N HIS A 396 25.41 -7.58 -2.17
CA HIS A 396 26.85 -7.32 -2.09
C HIS A 396 27.36 -6.18 -2.98
N GLY A 397 26.52 -5.17 -3.24
CA GLY A 397 26.94 -3.97 -3.97
C GLY A 397 26.77 -4.05 -5.50
N GLN A 398 26.14 -5.10 -6.02
CA GLN A 398 25.98 -5.34 -7.46
C GLN A 398 25.21 -4.23 -8.20
N HIS A 399 24.28 -3.55 -7.53
CA HIS A 399 23.39 -2.52 -8.08
C HIS A 399 23.65 -1.12 -7.51
N ARG A 400 24.64 -0.98 -6.63
CA ARG A 400 25.03 0.29 -5.98
C ARG A 400 25.15 1.47 -6.96
N CYS A 401 25.74 1.24 -8.13
CA CYS A 401 25.91 2.27 -9.17
C CYS A 401 24.56 2.76 -9.73
N ALA A 402 23.62 1.84 -9.98
CA ALA A 402 22.29 2.17 -10.49
C ALA A 402 21.48 2.98 -9.48
N ILE A 403 21.56 2.62 -8.19
CA ILE A 403 20.90 3.33 -7.10
C ILE A 403 21.49 4.74 -6.94
N TRP A 404 22.82 4.88 -6.94
CA TRP A 404 23.45 6.20 -6.93
C TRP A 404 23.04 7.06 -8.12
N ALA A 405 22.98 6.49 -9.32
CA ALA A 405 22.57 7.20 -10.51
C ALA A 405 21.12 7.71 -10.41
N ALA A 406 20.21 6.93 -9.82
CA ALA A 406 18.83 7.35 -9.57
C ALA A 406 18.74 8.57 -8.64
N PHE A 407 19.36 8.50 -7.46
CA PHE A 407 19.36 9.61 -6.50
C PHE A 407 20.12 10.83 -7.03
N ALA A 408 21.25 10.63 -7.70
CA ALA A 408 22.05 11.71 -8.28
C ALA A 408 21.29 12.46 -9.38
N LYS A 409 20.49 11.77 -10.19
CA LYS A 409 19.66 12.40 -11.24
C LYS A 409 18.74 13.48 -10.68
N ARG A 410 18.29 13.33 -9.42
CA ARG A 410 17.43 14.30 -8.73
C ARG A 410 18.15 15.08 -7.65
N GLY A 411 19.47 15.18 -7.73
CA GLY A 411 20.27 16.06 -6.88
C GLY A 411 20.60 15.52 -5.48
N LEU A 412 20.28 14.26 -5.17
CA LEU A 412 20.64 13.59 -3.92
C LEU A 412 21.86 12.66 -4.09
N GLY A 413 22.84 13.10 -4.90
CA GLY A 413 24.08 12.36 -5.19
C GLY A 413 25.10 12.36 -4.04
N VAL A 414 26.30 11.82 -4.30
CA VAL A 414 27.36 11.61 -3.30
C VAL A 414 27.76 12.88 -2.53
N ASP A 415 27.75 14.04 -3.22
CA ASP A 415 28.15 15.33 -2.66
C ASP A 415 26.97 16.17 -2.14
N ALA A 416 25.75 15.60 -2.12
CA ALA A 416 24.57 16.30 -1.64
C ALA A 416 24.77 16.71 -0.17
N GLN A 417 24.58 18.01 0.10
CA GLN A 417 24.77 18.59 1.42
C GLN A 417 23.44 18.64 2.19
N PRO A 418 23.48 18.58 3.54
CA PRO A 418 22.30 18.81 4.35
C PRO A 418 21.65 20.15 4.01
N VAL A 419 20.32 20.18 4.02
CA VAL A 419 19.55 21.42 3.86
C VAL A 419 19.88 22.34 5.03
N ILE A 420 20.55 23.46 4.75
CA ILE A 420 20.80 24.50 5.74
C ILE A 420 19.59 25.44 5.68
N THR A 421 18.64 25.24 6.59
CA THR A 421 17.64 26.27 6.83
C THR A 421 18.32 27.40 7.60
N ASN A 422 18.39 28.59 7.01
CA ASN A 422 18.72 29.80 7.76
C ASN A 422 17.54 30.15 8.68
N ALA A 423 17.32 29.33 9.70
CA ALA A 423 16.36 29.61 10.76
C ALA A 423 17.01 30.55 11.79
N THR A 424 17.32 31.78 11.38
CA THR A 424 17.36 32.87 12.36
C THR A 424 15.93 33.32 12.62
N THR A 425 15.30 32.67 13.59
CA THR A 425 14.27 33.29 14.42
C THR A 425 14.62 32.98 15.86
N SER A 426 15.12 34.02 16.53
CA SER A 426 15.40 34.11 17.96
C SER A 426 14.19 33.71 18.80
N PHE A 427 14.50 33.09 19.95
CA PHE A 427 13.67 32.61 21.07
C PHE A 427 12.24 33.16 21.21
#